data_AF-A0AA37TE19-F1
#
_entry.id   AF-A0AA37TE19-F1
#
_cell.length_a   1.000
_cell.length_b   1.000
_cell.length_c   1.000
_cell.angle_alpha   90.00
_cell.angle_beta   90.00
_cell.angle_gamma   90.00
#
_symmetry.space_group_name_H-M   'P 1'
#
loop_
_entity.id
_entity.type
_entity.pdbx_description
1 polymer ?
#
loop_
_entity_poly.entity_id
_entity_poly.type
_entity_poly.pdbx_seq_one_letter_code
_entity_poly.pdbx_strand_id
1 'polypeptide(L)' 'MSDEALAILSTRCFSRSESIDGGDTIVLHFRAADGKDAAVMIPRKAAQAAQQALEAELGKPSRKAAAHAN' A
#
# COMPACT_ATOMS: atom_id res chain seq x y z
N MET A 1 -17.17 -18.93 -8.89
CA MET A 1 -16.68 -17.54 -8.87
C MET A 1 -16.43 -17.20 -7.41
N SER A 2 -15.19 -17.35 -6.94
CA SER A 2 -14.83 -16.88 -5.60
C SER A 2 -14.51 -15.40 -5.73
N ASP A 3 -15.37 -14.59 -5.13
CA ASP A 3 -15.11 -13.20 -4.82
C ASP A 3 -13.82 -13.18 -3.97
N GLU A 4 -12.67 -12.95 -4.60
CA GLU A 4 -11.43 -12.65 -3.88
C GLU A 4 -11.69 -11.32 -3.19
N ALA A 5 -12.20 -11.43 -1.96
CA ALA A 5 -12.43 -10.29 -1.08
C ALA A 5 -11.14 -9.47 -1.09
N LEU A 6 -11.21 -8.31 -1.75
CA LEU A 6 -10.16 -7.32 -1.78
C LEU A 6 -10.03 -6.82 -0.34
N ALA A 7 -9.25 -7.55 0.46
CA ALA A 7 -9.05 -7.25 1.85
C ALA A 7 -8.23 -5.97 1.90
N ILE A 8 -8.91 -4.85 2.05
CA ILE A 8 -8.28 -3.63 2.55
C ILE A 8 -7.83 -3.97 3.97
N LEU A 9 -6.61 -4.50 4.09
CA LEU A 9 -6.00 -4.84 5.36
C LEU A 9 -5.75 -3.54 6.10
N SER A 10 -6.70 -3.17 6.96
CA SER A 10 -6.53 -2.08 7.91
C SER A 10 -5.37 -2.43 8.83
N THR A 11 -4.24 -1.78 8.62
CA THR A 11 -3.02 -1.99 9.39
C THR A 11 -3.11 -1.17 10.68
N ARG A 12 -3.06 -1.84 11.84
CA ARG A 12 -2.97 -1.15 13.13
C ARG A 12 -1.56 -0.61 13.37
N CYS A 13 -0.54 -1.40 13.05
CA CYS A 13 0.84 -0.97 13.10
C CYS A 13 1.68 -1.67 12.05
N PHE A 14 2.53 -0.89 11.38
CA PHE A 14 3.66 -1.43 10.65
C PHE A 14 4.70 -1.94 11.67
N SER A 15 5.17 -3.17 11.49
CA SER A 15 6.13 -3.78 12.41
C SER A 15 7.55 -3.66 11.87
N ARG A 16 7.81 -4.24 10.69
CA ARG A 16 9.13 -4.24 10.07
C ARG A 16 9.04 -4.53 8.58
N SER A 17 10.10 -4.21 7.86
CA SER A 17 10.32 -4.63 6.48
C SER A 17 11.60 -5.45 6.36
N GLU A 18 11.60 -6.38 5.42
CA GLU A 18 12.78 -7.17 5.07
C GLU A 18 12.91 -7.26 3.55
N SER A 19 14.15 -7.42 3.08
CA SER A 19 14.48 -7.62 1.68
C SER A 19 14.98 -9.06 1.52
N ILE A 20 14.35 -9.82 0.63
CA ILE A 20 14.70 -11.21 0.34
C ILE A 20 15.10 -11.34 -1.14
N ASP A 21 15.58 -12.52 -1.56
CA ASP A 21 15.98 -12.80 -2.94
C ASP A 21 17.02 -11.80 -3.48
N GLY A 22 18.07 -11.51 -2.69
CA GLY A 22 19.09 -10.51 -3.06
C GLY A 22 18.56 -9.06 -3.06
N GLY A 23 17.34 -8.85 -2.58
CA GLY A 23 16.67 -7.56 -2.51
C GLY A 23 15.59 -7.36 -3.57
N ASP A 24 15.36 -8.29 -4.48
CA ASP A 24 14.33 -8.12 -5.50
C ASP A 24 12.90 -8.14 -4.96
N THR A 25 12.70 -8.72 -3.78
CA THR A 25 11.41 -8.79 -3.11
C THR A 25 11.47 -8.10 -1.74
N ILE A 26 10.49 -7.26 -1.45
CA ILE A 26 10.28 -6.62 -0.15
C ILE A 26 9.12 -7.33 0.54
N VAL A 27 9.32 -7.73 1.79
CA VAL A 27 8.25 -8.25 2.65
C VAL A 27 7.92 -7.21 3.70
N LEU A 28 6.65 -6.84 3.78
CA LEU A 28 6.13 -5.89 4.78
C LEU A 28 5.35 -6.66 5.84
N HIS A 29 5.80 -6.57 7.09
CA HIS A 29 5.14 -7.18 8.24
C HIS A 29 4.31 -6.14 8.98
N PHE A 30 3.05 -6.45 9.24
CA PHE A 30 2.15 -5.57 9.97
C PHE A 30 1.18 -6.37 10.83
N ARG A 31 0.67 -5.72 11.88
CA ARG A 31 -0.43 -6.25 12.66
C ARG A 31 -1.75 -5.74 12.09
N ALA A 32 -2.60 -6.68 11.67
CA ALA A 32 -3.93 -6.38 11.17
C ALA A 32 -4.85 -5.90 12.32
N ALA A 33 -6.00 -5.31 11.95
CA ALA A 33 -6.97 -4.80 12.90
C ALA A 33 -7.56 -5.89 13.82
N ASP A 34 -7.59 -7.15 13.38
CA ASP A 34 -8.01 -8.30 14.17
C ASP A 34 -6.94 -8.81 15.15
N GLY A 35 -5.81 -8.11 15.24
CA GLY A 35 -4.69 -8.44 16.13
C GLY A 35 -3.76 -9.52 15.60
N LYS A 36 -4.03 -10.09 14.43
CA LYS A 36 -3.15 -11.09 13.81
C LYS A 36 -1.99 -10.43 13.07
N ASP A 37 -0.87 -11.13 13.03
CA ASP A 37 0.27 -10.72 12.23
C ASP A 37 0.07 -11.19 10.79
N ALA A 38 0.31 -10.27 9.84
CA ALA A 38 0.20 -10.51 8.41
C ALA A 38 1.45 -9.98 7.70
N ALA A 39 1.77 -10.59 6.57
CA ALA A 39 2.88 -10.19 5.72
C ALA A 39 2.43 -10.09 4.27
N VAL A 40 2.91 -9.06 3.57
CA VAL A 40 2.69 -8.90 2.12
C VAL A 40 4.04 -8.88 1.43
N MET A 41 4.18 -9.71 0.40
CA MET A 41 5.35 -9.78 -0.45
C MET A 41 5.13 -8.94 -1.70
N ILE A 42 6.05 -8.03 -1.97
CA ILE A 42 5.96 -7.09 -3.08
C ILE A 42 7.29 -7.09 -3.82
N PRO A 43 7.31 -7.34 -5.15
CA PRO A 43 8.51 -7.11 -5.95
C PRO A 43 8.97 -5.65 -5.80
N ARG A 44 10.26 -5.42 -5.57
CA ARG A 44 10.83 -4.08 -5.33
C ARG A 44 10.45 -3.10 -6.44
N LYS A 45 10.47 -3.54 -7.71
CA LYS A 45 10.07 -2.72 -8.86
C LYS A 45 8.60 -2.28 -8.79
N ALA A 46 7.71 -3.16 -8.35
CA ALA A 46 6.30 -2.84 -8.18
C ALA A 46 6.09 -1.86 -7.02
N ALA A 47 6.79 -2.03 -5.90
CA ALA A 47 6.76 -1.10 -4.78
C ALA A 47 7.25 0.31 -5.18
N GLN A 48 8.34 0.39 -5.96
CA GLN A 48 8.86 1.65 -6.49
C GLN A 48 7.87 2.34 -7.44
N ALA A 49 7.26 1.58 -8.35
CA ALA A 49 6.24 2.13 -9.27
C ALA A 49 5.01 2.65 -8.50
N ALA A 50 4.56 1.94 -7.48
CA ALA A 50 3.45 2.36 -6.63
C ALA A 50 3.79 3.64 -5.86
N GLN A 51 5.00 3.76 -5.32
CA GLN A 51 5.46 4.97 -4.65
C GLN A 51 5.47 6.17 -5.61
N GLN A 52 6.03 6.02 -6.81
CA GLN A 52 6.06 7.09 -7.82
C GLN A 52 4.66 7.52 -8.23
N ALA A 53 3.73 6.58 -8.43
CA ALA A 53 2.34 6.89 -8.74
C ALA A 53 1.67 7.65 -7.59
N LEU A 54 1.91 7.24 -6.34
CA LEU A 54 1.36 7.92 -5.17
C LEU A 54 1.90 9.35 -5.01
N GLU A 55 3.21 9.54 -5.18
CA GLU A 55 3.84 10.87 -5.15
C GLU A 55 3.28 11.79 -6.24
N ALA A 56 3.07 11.26 -7.45
CA ALA A 56 2.45 12.00 -8.54
C ALA A 56 0.99 12.39 -8.26
N GLU A 57 0.23 11.59 -7.51
CA GLU A 57 -1.13 11.91 -7.10
C GLU A 57 -1.18 12.88 -5.91
N LEU A 58 -0.33 12.71 -4.91
CA LEU A 58 -0.25 13.60 -3.73
C LEU A 58 0.31 14.98 -4.07
N GLY A 59 1.15 15.09 -5.11
CA GLY A 59 1.63 16.36 -5.63
C GLY A 59 0.61 17.16 -6.45
N LYS A 60 -0.57 16.59 -6.75
CA LYS A 60 -1.63 17.29 -7.48
C LYS A 60 -2.57 18.00 -6.51
N PRO A 61 -2.92 19.28 -6.72
CA PRO A 61 -3.96 19.93 -5.94
C PRO A 61 -5.28 19.17 -6.10
N SER A 62 -5.92 18.85 -4.98
CA SER A 62 -7.22 18.15 -4.91
C SER A 62 -8.22 18.73 -5.91
N ARG A 63 -8.62 17.94 -6.92
CA ARG A 63 -9.66 18.31 -7.90
C ARG A 63 -11.06 18.48 -7.28
N LYS A 64 -11.23 18.33 -5.96
CA LYS A 64 -12.53 18.48 -5.28
C LYS A 64 -12.96 19.93 -4.98
N ALA A 65 -12.17 20.95 -5.33
CA ALA A 65 -12.51 22.34 -5.04
C ALA A 65 -13.08 23.15 -6.23
N ALA A 66 -13.38 22.53 -7.39
CA ALA A 66 -13.82 23.26 -8.59
C ALA A 66 -15.31 23.12 -8.95
N ALA A 67 -16.13 22.47 -8.11
CA ALA A 67 -17.55 22.21 -8.42
C ALA A 67 -18.55 23.07 -7.61
N HIS A 68 -18.08 24.13 -6.93
CA HIS A 68 -18.96 25.12 -6.28
C HIS A 68 -18.34 26.51 -6.35
N ALA A 69 -18.34 27.10 -7.54
CA ALA A 69 -18.35 28.54 -7.69
C ALA A 69 -19.57 28.86 -8.59
N ASN A 70 -20.53 29.55 -7.97
CA ASN A 70 -21.75 30.09 -8.59
C ASN A 70 -21.45 30.93 -9.83
#